data_AF-A0A0B0EFC3-F1
#
_entry.id   AF-A0A0B0EFC3-F1
#
_cell.length_a   1.000
_cell.length_b   1.000
_cell.length_c   1.000
_cell.angle_alpha   90.00
_cell.angle_beta   90.00
_cell.angle_gamma   90.00
#
_symmetry.space_group_name_H-M   'P 1'
#
loop_
_entity.id
_entity.type
_entity.pdbx_description
1 polymer ?
#
loop_
_entity_poly.entity_id
_entity_poly.type
_entity_poly.pdbx_seq_one_letter_code
_entity_poly.pdbx_strand_id
1 'polypeptide(L)' 'MEKLRRQIIEGISEKYKEVSKYLNEKGRRIWAATEAANIGWGGITIVFEGTGIDHKTIRKGIAELNAENREINRVRKK' A
#
# COMPACT_ATOMS: atom_id res chain seq x y z
N MET A 1 7.99 16.56 14.52
CA MET A 1 7.79 15.14 14.16
C MET A 1 6.32 14.76 14.08
N GLU A 2 5.52 15.00 15.13
CA GLU A 2 4.11 14.59 15.15
C GLU A 2 3.24 15.25 14.06
N LYS A 3 3.50 16.53 13.75
CA LYS A 3 2.81 17.26 12.68
C LYS A 3 3.03 16.64 11.29
N LEU A 4 4.26 16.22 10.99
CA LEU A 4 4.59 15.61 9.69
C LEU A 4 3.90 14.25 9.53
N ARG A 5 3.89 13.43 10.59
CA ARG A 5 3.17 12.15 10.57
C ARG A 5 1.68 12.35 10.32
N ARG A 6 1.03 13.28 11.03
CA ARG A 6 -0.39 13.60 10.82
C ARG A 6 -0.67 14.04 9.39
N GLN A 7 0.17 14.92 8.83
CA GLN A 7 0.03 15.38 7.46
C GLN A 7 0.14 14.22 6.44
N ILE A 8 1.04 13.26 6.68
CA ILE A 8 1.15 12.08 5.80
C ILE A 8 -0.11 11.20 5.94
N ILE A 9 -0.58 10.95 7.16
CA ILE A 9 -1.80 10.15 7.41
C ILE A 9 -3.01 10.78 6.73
N GLU A 10 -3.19 12.09 6.85
CA GLU A 10 -4.27 12.84 6.19
C GLU A 10 -4.17 12.73 4.67
N GLY A 11 -2.99 12.94 4.10
CA GLY A 11 -2.77 12.79 2.65
C GLY A 11 -3.06 11.37 2.15
N ILE A 12 -2.72 10.33 2.91
CA ILE A 12 -3.09 8.94 2.58
C ILE A 12 -4.60 8.73 2.64
N SER A 13 -5.25 9.24 3.68
CA SER A 13 -6.71 9.18 3.83
C SER A 13 -7.41 9.82 2.63
N GLU A 14 -6.99 11.02 2.23
CA GLU A 14 -7.58 11.76 1.11
C GLU A 14 -7.43 11.01 -0.21
N LYS A 15 -6.20 10.61 -0.56
CA LYS A 15 -5.95 9.82 -1.79
C LYS A 15 -6.78 8.54 -1.80
N TYR A 16 -6.86 7.83 -0.66
CA TYR A 16 -7.61 6.58 -0.59
C TYR A 16 -9.12 6.79 -0.79
N LYS A 17 -9.70 7.84 -0.18
CA LYS A 17 -11.12 8.17 -0.35
C LYS A 17 -11.48 8.38 -1.83
N GLU A 18 -10.62 9.05 -2.59
CA GLU A 18 -10.86 9.32 -4.01
C GLU A 18 -10.88 8.04 -4.85
N VAL A 19 -9.95 7.11 -4.61
CA VAL A 19 -9.77 5.92 -5.45
C VAL A 19 -10.54 4.70 -4.96
N SER A 20 -10.84 4.61 -3.66
CA SER A 20 -11.36 3.39 -3.01
C SER A 20 -12.61 2.80 -3.66
N LYS A 21 -13.53 3.66 -4.12
CA LYS A 21 -14.77 3.26 -4.80
C LYS A 21 -14.57 2.57 -6.15
N TYR A 22 -13.41 2.77 -6.77
CA TYR A 22 -13.03 2.15 -8.04
C TYR A 22 -12.19 0.89 -7.85
N LEU A 23 -11.73 0.61 -6.63
CA LEU A 23 -10.85 -0.52 -6.34
C LEU A 23 -11.65 -1.72 -5.84
N ASN A 24 -11.42 -2.87 -6.47
CA ASN A 24 -11.82 -4.16 -5.91
C ASN A 24 -10.90 -4.54 -4.73
N GLU A 25 -11.14 -5.69 -4.10
CA GLU A 25 -10.36 -6.13 -2.93
C GLU A 25 -8.85 -6.25 -3.22
N LYS A 26 -8.48 -6.83 -4.37
CA LYS A 26 -7.07 -6.92 -4.80
C LYS A 26 -6.49 -5.53 -5.03
N GLY A 27 -7.21 -4.66 -5.73
CA GLY A 27 -6.80 -3.29 -6.02
C GLY A 27 -6.54 -2.47 -4.75
N ARG A 28 -7.43 -2.56 -3.75
CA ARG A 28 -7.23 -1.91 -2.45
C ARG A 28 -5.96 -2.39 -1.75
N ARG A 29 -5.74 -3.72 -1.77
CA ARG A 29 -4.57 -4.34 -1.15
C ARG A 29 -3.27 -3.94 -1.83
N ILE A 30 -3.23 -3.94 -3.17
CA ILE A 30 -2.05 -3.50 -3.94
C ILE A 30 -1.79 -2.01 -3.72
N TRP A 31 -2.82 -1.16 -3.78
CA TRP A 31 -2.67 0.27 -3.54
C TRP A 31 -2.08 0.56 -2.15
N ALA A 32 -2.61 -0.09 -1.11
CA ALA A 32 -2.14 0.09 0.26
C ALA A 32 -0.69 -0.39 0.44
N ALA A 33 -0.32 -1.50 -0.21
CA ALA A 33 1.04 -1.99 -0.21
C ALA A 33 2.02 -1.04 -0.91
N THR A 34 1.62 -0.46 -2.04
CA THR A 34 2.41 0.53 -2.78
C THR A 34 2.66 1.77 -1.94
N GLU A 35 1.63 2.37 -1.34
CA GLU A 35 1.81 3.56 -0.49
C GLU A 35 2.68 3.24 0.75
N ALA A 36 2.47 2.07 1.38
CA ALA A 36 3.28 1.66 2.53
C ALA A 36 4.76 1.48 2.16
N ALA A 37 5.05 0.91 0.98
CA ALA A 37 6.40 0.76 0.48
C ALA A 37 7.06 2.11 0.15
N ASN A 38 6.30 3.04 -0.46
CA ASN A 38 6.77 4.39 -0.79
C ASN A 38 7.11 5.23 0.46
N ILE A 39 6.34 5.07 1.55
CA ILE A 39 6.63 5.74 2.82
C ILE A 39 7.86 5.14 3.51
N GLY A 40 8.07 3.83 3.36
CA GLY A 40 9.20 3.12 3.97
C GLY A 40 8.94 2.74 5.43
N TRP A 41 9.87 3.08 6.33
CA TRP A 41 9.77 2.66 7.74
C TRP A 41 8.51 3.25 8.41
N GLY A 42 7.71 2.37 9.04
CA GLY A 42 6.43 2.76 9.62
C GLY A 42 5.29 2.97 8.61
N GLY A 43 5.54 2.80 7.30
CA GLY A 43 4.54 3.02 6.25
C GLY A 43 3.27 2.18 6.39
N ILE A 44 3.41 0.92 6.84
CA ILE A 44 2.25 0.05 7.12
C ILE A 44 1.33 0.67 8.18
N THR A 45 1.90 1.21 9.26
CA THR A 45 1.13 1.85 10.33
C THR A 45 0.48 3.14 9.86
N ILE A 46 1.20 3.96 9.11
CA ILE A 46 0.67 5.21 8.55
C ILE A 46 -0.50 4.93 7.60
N VAL A 47 -0.37 3.93 6.72
CA VAL A 47 -1.44 3.54 5.80
C VAL A 47 -2.64 2.96 6.54
N PHE A 48 -2.42 2.13 7.56
CA PHE A 48 -3.49 1.63 8.42
C PHE A 48 -4.25 2.78 9.09
N GLU A 49 -3.55 3.76 9.66
CA GLU A 49 -4.18 4.92 10.29
C GLU A 49 -4.95 5.78 9.30
N GLY A 50 -4.46 5.94 8.07
CA GLY A 50 -5.12 6.74 7.04
C GLY A 50 -6.31 6.05 6.37
N THR A 51 -6.33 4.70 6.33
CA THR A 51 -7.30 3.96 5.50
C THR A 51 -8.16 2.95 6.26
N GLY A 52 -7.75 2.55 7.45
CA GLY A 52 -8.36 1.45 8.21
C GLY A 52 -8.05 0.05 7.65
N ILE A 53 -7.22 -0.08 6.61
CA ILE A 53 -6.87 -1.38 6.04
C ILE A 53 -5.92 -2.12 7.00
N ASP A 54 -6.34 -3.30 7.46
CA ASP A 54 -5.58 -4.10 8.42
C ASP A 54 -4.14 -4.38 7.99
N HIS A 55 -3.21 -4.36 8.97
CA HIS A 55 -1.80 -4.61 8.72
C HIS A 55 -1.53 -5.93 7.98
N LYS A 56 -2.30 -7.00 8.23
CA LYS A 56 -2.15 -8.28 7.53
C LYS A 56 -2.47 -8.13 6.04
N THR A 57 -3.51 -7.36 5.70
CA THR A 57 -3.89 -7.07 4.32
C THR A 57 -2.79 -6.29 3.60
N ILE A 58 -2.23 -5.25 4.23
CA ILE A 58 -1.13 -4.46 3.66
C ILE A 58 0.10 -5.35 3.43
N ARG A 59 0.50 -6.15 4.42
CA ARG A 59 1.63 -7.10 4.29
C ARG A 59 1.41 -8.11 3.18
N LYS A 60 0.19 -8.64 3.04
CA LYS A 60 -0.16 -9.55 1.95
C LYS A 60 0.01 -8.86 0.59
N GLY A 61 -0.42 -7.60 0.45
CA GLY A 61 -0.20 -6.83 -0.78
C GLY A 61 1.27 -6.61 -1.10
N ILE A 62 2.11 -6.33 -0.09
CA ILE A 62 3.57 -6.19 -0.27
C ILE A 62 4.17 -7.52 -0.75
N ALA A 63 3.74 -8.64 -0.18
CA ALA A 63 4.19 -9.96 -0.61
C ALA A 63 3.74 -10.28 -2.05
N GLU A 64 2.51 -9.93 -2.43
CA GLU A 64 1.99 -10.06 -3.79
C GLU A 64 2.80 -9.23 -4.80
N LEU A 65 3.06 -7.95 -4.51
CA LEU A 65 3.92 -7.09 -5.35
C LEU A 65 5.32 -7.67 -5.52
N ASN A 66 5.92 -8.15 -4.44
CA ASN A 66 7.25 -8.76 -4.50
C ASN A 66 7.26 -10.06 -5.31
N ALA A 67 6.20 -10.86 -5.23
CA ALA A 67 6.06 -12.08 -6.03
C ALA A 67 5.88 -11.75 -7.52
N GLU A 68 4.99 -10.81 -7.86
CA GLU A 68 4.77 -10.35 -9.24
C GLU A 68 6.05 -9.77 -9.84
N ASN A 69 6.79 -8.95 -9.09
CA ASN A 69 8.09 -8.43 -9.53
C ASN A 69 9.12 -9.55 -9.81
N ARG A 70 9.14 -10.61 -8.99
CA ARG A 70 10.04 -11.75 -9.23
C ARG A 70 9.67 -12.51 -10.51
N GLU A 71 8.37 -12.68 -10.78
CA GLU A 71 7.89 -13.34 -11.99
C GLU A 71 8.17 -12.52 -13.26
N ILE A 72 8.04 -11.19 -13.21
CA ILE A 72 8.42 -10.29 -14.32
C ILE A 72 9.91 -10.44 -14.67
N ASN A 73 10.77 -10.52 -13.64
CA ASN A 73 12.21 -10.68 -13.84
C ASN A 73 12.62 -12.10 -14.29
N ARG A 74 11.73 -13.08 -14.15
CA ARG A 74 11.91 -14.45 -14.66
C ARG A 74 11.46 -14.50 -16.13
N VAL A 75 12.17 -13.81 -17.01
CA VAL A 75 11.98 -13.97 -18.46
C VAL A 75 12.37 -15.39 -18.85
N ARG A 76 11.38 -16.22 -19.19
CA ARG A 76 11.59 -17.53 -19.79
C ARG A 76 12.19 -17.31 -21.18
N LYS A 77 13.51 -17.48 -21.31
CA LYS A 77 14.18 -17.56 -22.62
C LYS A 77 13.54 -18.70 -23.42
N LYS A 78 12.99 -18.38 -24.59
CA LYS A 78 12.65 -19.37 -25.63
C LYS A 78 13.90 -19.72 -26.41
#